data_AF-A0A2D6L3G3-F1
#
_entry.id   AF-A0A2D6L3G3-F1
#
_cell.length_a   1.000
_cell.length_b   1.000
_cell.length_c   1.000
_cell.angle_alpha   90.00
_cell.angle_beta   90.00
_cell.angle_gamma   90.00
#
_symmetry.space_group_name_H-M   'P 1'
#
loop_
_entity.id
_entity.type
_entity.pdbx_description
1 polymer ?
#
loop_
_entity_poly.entity_id
_entity_poly.type
_entity_poly.pdbx_seq_one_letter_code
_entity_poly.pdbx_strand_id
1 'polypeptide(L)'
;MKTKAILIIITAILILTLSFFFMTTKITGEAIIDKYSYTKAICNESNFCQDYEIVCEGNKTIRKTPITGAVIQQPSGWKDSRTEEFLNKDC
;
A
#
# COMPACT_ATOMS: atom_id res chain seq x y z
N MET A 1 -55.76 -9.94 20.72
CA MET A 1 -54.57 -9.25 21.29
C MET A 1 -53.31 -10.12 21.32
N LYS A 2 -53.40 -11.41 21.68
CA LYS A 2 -52.22 -12.30 21.81
C LYS A 2 -51.42 -12.50 20.52
N THR A 3 -52.07 -12.69 19.37
CA THR A 3 -51.41 -12.86 18.06
C THR A 3 -50.69 -11.61 17.55
N LYS A 4 -51.24 -10.41 17.80
CA LYS A 4 -50.58 -9.14 17.44
C LYS A 4 -49.31 -8.92 18.27
N ALA A 5 -49.33 -9.30 19.55
CA ALA A 5 -48.16 -9.23 20.43
C ALA A 5 -47.05 -10.20 19.98
N ILE A 6 -47.41 -11.42 19.57
CA ILE A 6 -46.46 -12.41 19.05
C ILE A 6 -45.79 -11.90 17.77
N LEU A 7 -46.55 -11.29 16.85
CA LEU A 7 -46.01 -10.69 15.63
C LEU A 7 -45.00 -9.58 15.92
N ILE A 8 -45.29 -8.71 16.88
CA ILE A 8 -44.37 -7.62 17.29
C ILE A 8 -43.06 -8.20 17.83
N ILE A 9 -43.13 -9.26 18.65
CA ILE A 9 -41.95 -9.92 19.21
C ILE A 9 -41.09 -10.55 18.12
N ILE A 10 -41.71 -11.24 17.16
CA ILE A 10 -40.98 -11.86 16.03
C ILE A 10 -40.29 -10.78 15.18
N THR A 11 -40.98 -9.69 14.88
CA THR A 11 -40.40 -8.57 14.12
C THR A 11 -39.24 -7.93 14.87
N ALA A 12 -39.35 -7.74 16.19
CA ALA A 12 -38.28 -7.18 17.00
C ALA A 12 -37.04 -8.09 17.02
N ILE A 13 -37.22 -9.41 17.13
CA ILE A 13 -36.13 -10.39 17.07
C ILE A 13 -35.46 -10.35 15.69
N LEU A 14 -36.23 -10.26 14.61
CA LEU A 14 -35.69 -10.19 13.25
C LEU A 14 -34.82 -8.94 13.02
N ILE A 15 -35.25 -7.79 13.55
CA ILE A 15 -34.48 -6.53 13.47
C ILE A 15 -33.17 -6.65 14.26
N LEU A 16 -33.23 -7.28 15.45
CA LEU A 16 -32.08 -7.50 16.31
C LEU A 16 -31.04 -8.45 15.70
N THR A 17 -31.48 -9.49 14.99
CA THR A 17 -30.56 -10.42 14.32
C THR A 17 -29.97 -9.81 13.05
N LEU A 18 -30.74 -9.03 12.28
CA LEU A 18 -30.20 -8.30 11.13
C LEU A 18 -29.14 -7.28 11.54
N SER A 19 -29.37 -6.51 12.61
CA SER A 19 -28.41 -5.49 13.05
C SER A 19 -27.08 -6.09 13.51
N PHE A 20 -27.10 -7.29 14.09
CA PHE A 20 -25.89 -8.02 14.47
C PHE A 20 -25.09 -8.52 13.25
N PHE A 21 -25.78 -8.88 12.16
CA PHE A 21 -25.13 -9.29 10.92
C PHE A 21 -24.34 -8.14 10.26
N PHE A 22 -24.84 -6.91 10.35
CA PHE A 22 -24.14 -5.72 9.85
C PHE A 22 -22.94 -5.29 10.71
N MET A 23 -22.86 -5.68 11.98
CA MET A 23 -21.72 -5.33 12.84
C MET A 23 -20.50 -6.25 12.67
N THR A 24 -20.67 -7.44 12.09
CA THR A 24 -19.59 -8.45 12.02
C THR A 24 -18.87 -8.51 10.68
N THR A 25 -19.35 -7.78 9.68
CA THR A 25 -18.74 -7.75 8.35
C THR A 25 -17.94 -6.46 8.18
N LYS A 26 -16.61 -6.55 8.16
CA LYS A 26 -15.79 -5.53 7.52
C LYS A 26 -16.13 -5.57 6.03
N ILE A 27 -17.07 -4.72 5.59
CA ILE A 27 -17.61 -4.68 4.22
C ILE A 27 -16.50 -4.46 3.19
N THR A 28 -15.46 -3.75 3.56
CA THR A 28 -14.19 -3.75 2.86
C THR A 28 -13.34 -4.86 3.47
N GLY A 29 -13.22 -6.00 2.79
CA GLY A 29 -12.11 -6.93 3.06
C GLY A 29 -10.82 -6.12 3.09
N GLU A 30 -9.86 -6.50 3.96
CA GLU A 30 -8.56 -5.81 4.09
C GLU A 30 -8.14 -5.30 2.72
N ALA A 31 -8.12 -3.97 2.54
CA ALA A 31 -7.64 -3.39 1.30
C ALA A 31 -6.27 -4.04 1.11
N ILE A 32 -6.15 -4.89 0.09
CA ILE A 32 -4.88 -5.54 -0.21
C ILE A 32 -3.98 -4.38 -0.58
N ILE A 33 -3.20 -3.90 0.39
CA ILE A 33 -2.22 -2.88 0.11
C ILE A 33 -1.16 -3.66 -0.65
N ASP A 34 -1.22 -3.56 -1.97
CA ASP A 34 -0.34 -4.33 -2.83
C ASP A 34 1.11 -4.05 -2.44
N LYS A 35 1.76 -5.10 -1.95
CA LYS A 35 3.17 -5.08 -1.61
C LYS A 35 3.94 -5.49 -2.85
N TYR A 36 4.76 -4.58 -3.34
CA TYR A 36 5.58 -4.81 -4.52
C TYR A 36 7.01 -4.33 -4.27
N SER A 37 7.93 -4.85 -5.07
CA SER A 37 9.35 -4.52 -5.01
C SER A 37 9.92 -4.33 -6.40
N TYR A 38 10.82 -3.37 -6.54
CA TYR A 38 11.53 -3.12 -7.78
C TYR A 38 12.93 -2.55 -7.50
N THR A 39 13.77 -2.49 -8.53
CA THR A 39 15.12 -1.94 -8.42
C THR A 39 15.16 -0.49 -8.91
N LYS A 40 15.81 0.39 -8.15
CA LYS A 40 15.98 1.80 -8.52
C LYS A 40 17.44 2.25 -8.34
N ALA A 41 18.00 2.81 -9.42
CA ALA A 41 19.32 3.46 -9.39
C ALA A 41 19.22 4.86 -8.81
N ILE A 42 20.00 5.15 -7.75
CA ILE A 42 20.05 6.46 -7.09
C ILE A 42 21.47 7.00 -7.21
N CYS A 43 21.57 8.17 -7.84
CA CYS A 43 22.83 8.83 -8.13
C CYS A 43 23.01 10.05 -7.21
N ASN A 44 24.24 10.28 -6.77
CA ASN A 44 24.60 11.46 -5.97
C ASN A 44 25.23 12.57 -6.82
N GLU A 45 25.55 13.70 -6.18
CA GLU A 45 26.19 14.86 -6.83
C GLU A 45 27.58 14.57 -7.41
N SER A 46 28.24 13.50 -6.95
CA SER A 46 29.53 13.05 -7.47
C SER A 46 29.38 12.08 -8.65
N ASN A 47 28.20 11.98 -9.27
CA ASN A 47 27.92 11.07 -10.38
C ASN A 47 28.10 9.57 -10.03
N PHE A 48 28.10 9.24 -8.74
CA PHE A 48 28.11 7.86 -8.27
C PHE A 48 26.67 7.36 -8.13
N CYS A 49 26.35 6.26 -8.81
CA CYS A 49 25.04 5.63 -8.79
C CYS A 49 25.11 4.27 -8.10
N GLN A 50 24.16 4.01 -7.21
CA GLN A 50 23.97 2.74 -6.51
C GLN A 50 22.55 2.25 -6.76
N ASP A 51 22.40 0.97 -7.10
CA ASP A 51 21.08 0.34 -7.22
C ASP A 51 20.56 -0.10 -5.85
N TYR A 52 19.27 0.12 -5.62
CA TYR A 52 18.56 -0.28 -4.41
C TYR A 52 17.37 -1.16 -4.77
N GLU A 53 17.10 -2.18 -3.95
CA GLU A 53 15.78 -2.80 -3.85
C GLU A 53 14.88 -1.86 -3.05
N ILE A 54 13.82 -1.38 -3.69
CA ILE A 54 12.76 -0.59 -3.08
C ILE A 54 11.56 -1.50 -2.85
N VAL A 55 11.09 -1.57 -1.61
CA VAL A 55 9.86 -2.29 -1.26
C VAL A 55 8.79 -1.27 -0.88
N CYS A 56 7.67 -1.34 -1.58
CA CYS A 56 6.51 -0.49 -1.41
C CYS A 56 5.34 -1.28 -0.83
N GLU A 57 4.55 -0.60 -0.02
CA GLU A 57 3.22 -1.04 0.42
C GLU A 57 2.25 0.08 0.01
N GLY A 58 1.60 -0.09 -1.14
CA GLY A 58 0.86 0.99 -1.80
C GLY A 58 1.79 2.12 -2.25
N ASN A 59 1.54 3.34 -1.77
CA ASN A 59 2.36 4.54 -2.06
C ASN A 59 3.41 4.83 -0.97
N LYS A 60 3.68 3.88 -0.08
CA LYS A 60 4.62 4.07 1.03
C LYS A 60 5.84 3.18 0.86
N THR A 61 7.02 3.78 0.85
CA THR A 61 8.29 3.04 0.95
C THR A 61 8.42 2.45 2.34
N ILE A 62 8.49 1.12 2.42
CA ILE A 62 8.66 0.41 3.69
C ILE A 62 10.08 -0.12 3.87
N ARG A 63 10.82 -0.37 2.78
CA ARG A 63 12.22 -0.78 2.84
C ARG A 63 13.00 -0.29 1.64
N LYS A 64 14.27 0.02 1.86
CA LYS A 64 15.25 0.42 0.85
C LYS A 64 16.58 -0.24 1.18
N THR A 65 17.03 -1.15 0.32
CA THR A 65 18.22 -1.97 0.59
C THR A 65 19.19 -1.84 -0.59
N PRO A 66 20.44 -1.39 -0.36
CA PRO A 66 21.42 -1.30 -1.44
C PRO A 66 21.78 -2.70 -1.95
N ILE A 67 21.83 -2.85 -3.26
CA ILE A 67 22.26 -4.10 -3.90
C ILE A 67 23.80 -4.08 -3.97
N THR A 68 24.44 -4.94 -3.17
CA THR A 68 25.90 -4.96 -3.05
C THR A 68 26.55 -5.22 -4.41
N GLY A 69 27.52 -4.38 -4.79
CA GLY A 69 28.25 -4.50 -6.05
C GLY A 69 27.54 -3.91 -7.28
N ALA A 70 26.27 -3.51 -7.17
CA ALA A 70 25.52 -2.84 -8.24
C ALA A 70 25.75 -1.32 -8.17
N VAL A 71 26.99 -0.91 -8.44
CA VAL A 71 27.44 0.48 -8.41
C VAL A 71 28.12 0.87 -9.71
N ILE A 72 27.97 2.14 -10.10
CA ILE A 72 28.68 2.70 -11.23
C ILE A 72 29.07 4.15 -10.96
N GLN A 73 30.30 4.50 -11.31
CA GLN A 73 30.77 5.87 -11.35
C GLN A 73 30.58 6.40 -12.78
N GLN A 74 29.68 7.35 -12.96
CA GLN A 74 29.47 8.00 -14.25
C GLN A 74 30.56 9.05 -14.53
N PRO A 75 30.85 9.35 -15.82
CA PRO A 75 31.81 10.39 -16.20
C PRO A 75 31.41 11.79 -15.69
N SER A 76 32.39 12.69 -15.57
CA SER A 76 32.13 14.10 -15.30
C SER A 76 31.26 14.72 -16.39
N GLY A 77 30.17 15.39 -16.00
CA GLY A 77 29.21 15.99 -16.92
C GLY A 77 28.10 15.05 -17.40
N TRP A 78 28.09 13.80 -16.96
CA TRP A 78 26.90 12.95 -17.09
C TRP A 78 25.72 13.61 -16.35
N LYS A 79 24.56 13.58 -16.98
CA LYS A 79 23.30 14.08 -16.42
C LYS A 79 22.26 12.99 -16.53
N ASP A 80 21.54 12.77 -15.44
CA ASP A 80 20.41 11.86 -15.42
C ASP A 80 19.29 12.38 -16.32
N SER A 81 18.86 11.57 -17.29
CA SER A 81 17.78 11.93 -18.22
C SER A 81 16.38 11.70 -17.66
N ARG A 82 16.27 11.10 -16.47
CA ARG A 82 14.99 10.83 -15.81
C ARG A 82 14.40 12.13 -15.23
N THR A 83 13.08 12.17 -15.08
CA THR A 83 12.39 13.34 -14.54
C THR A 83 12.66 13.51 -13.04
N GLU A 84 12.61 14.76 -12.54
CA GLU A 84 12.75 15.03 -11.11
C GLU A 84 11.71 14.28 -10.26
N GLU A 85 10.50 14.12 -10.78
CA GLU A 85 9.44 13.32 -10.13
C GLU A 85 9.88 11.86 -9.93
N PHE A 86 10.45 11.24 -10.96
CA PHE A 86 10.95 9.87 -10.86
C PHE A 86 12.13 9.76 -9.89
N LEU A 87 13.03 10.74 -9.89
CA LEU A 87 14.19 10.76 -9.01
C LEU A 87 13.78 10.89 -7.54
N ASN A 88 12.82 11.76 -7.25
CA ASN A 88 12.41 12.11 -5.88
C ASN A 88 11.38 11.14 -5.27
N LYS A 89 10.71 10.30 -6.07
CA LYS A 89 9.65 9.40 -5.60
C LYS A 89 10.07 7.93 -5.63
N ASP A 90 10.00 7.24 -4.50
CA ASP A 90 10.32 5.81 -4.39
C ASP A 90 9.07 4.92 -4.48
N CYS A 91 7.91 5.39 -4.02
CA CYS A 91 6.59 4.83 -4.27
C CYS A 91 5.68 6.06 -4.47
#